data_AF-A0A2V5L264-F1
#
_entry.id   AF-A0A2V5L264-F1
#
_cell.length_a   1.000
_cell.length_b   1.000
_cell.length_c   1.000
_cell.angle_alpha   90.00
_cell.angle_beta   90.00
_cell.angle_gamma   90.00
#
_symmetry.space_group_name_H-M   'P 1'
#
loop_
_entity.id
_entity.type
_entity.pdbx_description
1 polymer ?
#
loop_
_entity_poly.entity_id
_entity_poly.type
_entity_poly.pdbx_seq_one_letter_code
_entity_poly.pdbx_strand_id
1 'polypeptide(L)'
;QSAGFAASLSRLKDSLELGAFGNAVKQTDPVSPKTYDTLTKAVAVFSSPERARNFLSFSGARELSEHPKIIALRDDPEISEMIAQKRFLDLLRDQRIIDAANDPALAERIKKFDLQRALDYAMSSSNHE
;
A
#
# COMPACT_ATOMS: atom_id res chain seq x y z
N GLN A 1 10.47 -33.89 31.53
CA GLN A 1 9.64 -32.78 32.03
C GLN A 1 8.87 -32.04 30.92
N SER A 2 8.94 -32.46 29.64
CA SER A 2 8.39 -31.73 28.49
C SER A 2 6.92 -32.05 28.15
N ALA A 3 6.36 -33.14 28.67
CA ALA A 3 4.98 -33.56 28.37
C ALA A 3 3.91 -32.65 28.99
N GLY A 4 4.18 -32.08 30.18
CA GLY A 4 3.26 -31.17 30.86
C GLY A 4 3.12 -29.82 30.15
N PHE A 5 4.19 -29.32 29.52
CA PHE A 5 4.18 -28.05 28.80
C PHE A 5 3.41 -28.16 27.48
N ALA A 6 3.63 -29.24 26.72
CA ALA A 6 2.86 -29.53 25.50
C ALA A 6 1.36 -29.71 25.80
N ALA A 7 1.02 -30.42 26.87
CA ALA A 7 -0.39 -30.60 27.28
C ALA A 7 -1.05 -29.29 27.72
N SER A 8 -0.29 -28.37 28.33
CA SER A 8 -0.78 -27.05 28.74
C SER A 8 -1.02 -26.14 27.54
N LEU A 9 -0.17 -26.21 26.52
CA LEU A 9 -0.36 -25.49 25.24
C LEU A 9 -1.59 -26.00 24.47
N SER A 10 -1.77 -27.32 24.38
CA SER A 10 -2.95 -27.90 23.72
C SER A 10 -4.24 -27.49 24.43
N ARG A 11 -4.28 -27.51 25.77
CA ARG A 11 -5.45 -27.06 26.54
C ARG A 11 -5.73 -25.57 26.39
N LEU A 12 -4.69 -24.74 26.29
CA LEU A 12 -4.84 -23.31 26.04
C LEU A 12 -5.41 -23.04 24.64
N LYS A 13 -4.92 -23.78 23.62
CA LYS A 13 -5.45 -23.73 22.26
C LYS A 13 -6.93 -24.13 22.22
N ASP A 14 -7.28 -25.26 22.81
CA ASP A 14 -8.66 -25.77 22.81
C ASP A 14 -9.60 -24.83 23.58
N SER A 15 -9.12 -24.21 24.66
CA SER A 15 -9.88 -23.21 25.43
C SER A 15 -10.10 -21.89 24.68
N LEU A 16 -9.18 -21.51 23.79
CA LEU A 16 -9.33 -20.31 22.94
C LEU A 16 -10.26 -20.58 21.75
N GLU A 17 -10.21 -21.78 21.17
CA GLU A 17 -11.12 -22.20 20.09
C GLU A 17 -12.57 -22.36 20.57
N LEU A 18 -12.78 -22.72 21.84
CA LEU A 18 -14.10 -22.88 22.47
C LEU A 18 -14.69 -21.60 23.10
N GLY A 19 -13.86 -20.57 23.34
CA GLY A 19 -14.33 -19.28 23.84
C GLY A 19 -15.13 -18.52 22.77
N ALA A 20 -16.19 -17.83 23.17
CA ALA A 20 -17.15 -17.09 22.32
C ALA A 20 -16.57 -16.02 21.36
N PHE A 21 -15.25 -15.95 21.23
CA PHE A 21 -14.48 -15.09 20.32
C PHE A 21 -13.79 -15.85 19.18
N GLY A 22 -13.68 -17.19 19.22
CA GLY A 22 -12.94 -17.98 18.23
C GLY A 22 -13.48 -17.91 16.80
N ASN A 23 -14.78 -17.66 16.63
CA ASN A 23 -15.43 -17.52 15.32
C ASN A 23 -15.61 -16.05 14.88
N ALA A 24 -15.64 -15.11 15.83
CA ALA A 24 -15.82 -13.68 15.55
C ALA A 24 -14.52 -13.02 15.04
N VAL A 25 -13.35 -13.51 15.45
CA VAL A 25 -12.05 -12.99 14.98
C VAL A 25 -11.74 -13.44 13.54
N LYS A 26 -12.26 -14.58 13.08
CA LYS A 26 -12.11 -15.01 11.67
C LYS A 26 -12.97 -14.22 10.69
N GLN A 27 -14.12 -13.70 11.14
CA GLN A 27 -15.00 -12.85 10.33
C GLN A 27 -14.57 -11.37 10.32
N THR A 28 -13.66 -11.00 11.21
CA THR A 28 -13.09 -9.66 11.29
C THR A 28 -11.61 -9.74 10.96
N ASP A 29 -11.28 -10.23 9.75
CA ASP A 29 -9.98 -9.86 9.18
C ASP A 29 -9.97 -8.33 9.14
N PRO A 30 -9.12 -7.64 9.94
CA PRO A 30 -9.13 -6.18 10.01
C PRO A 30 -8.81 -5.55 8.65
N VAL A 31 -8.31 -6.36 7.71
CA VAL A 31 -7.93 -5.96 6.37
C VAL A 31 -8.73 -6.83 5.39
N SER A 32 -9.60 -6.20 4.59
CA SER A 32 -10.42 -6.95 3.63
C SER A 32 -9.54 -7.71 2.61
N PRO A 33 -9.99 -8.85 2.05
CA PRO A 33 -9.26 -9.58 1.00
C PRO A 33 -8.85 -8.70 -0.19
N LYS A 34 -9.68 -7.70 -0.51
CA LYS A 34 -9.41 -6.67 -1.53
C LYS A 34 -8.13 -5.86 -1.24
N THR A 35 -7.84 -5.61 0.03
CA THR A 35 -6.65 -4.86 0.45
C THR A 35 -5.40 -5.71 0.30
N TYR A 36 -5.45 -7.01 0.64
CA TYR A 36 -4.34 -7.94 0.38
C TYR A 36 -4.05 -8.09 -1.12
N ASP A 37 -5.08 -8.18 -1.95
CA ASP A 37 -4.94 -8.22 -3.41
C ASP A 37 -4.28 -6.94 -3.94
N THR A 38 -4.74 -5.77 -3.48
CA THR A 38 -4.16 -4.47 -3.85
C THR A 38 -2.68 -4.39 -3.47
N LEU A 39 -2.32 -4.81 -2.26
CA LEU A 39 -0.92 -4.84 -1.80
C LEU A 39 -0.07 -5.81 -2.63
N THR A 40 -0.61 -6.99 -2.96
CA THR A 40 0.09 -8.00 -3.78
C THR A 40 0.35 -7.46 -5.19
N LYS A 41 -0.64 -6.82 -5.80
CA LYS A 41 -0.51 -6.18 -7.12
C LYS A 41 0.47 -5.02 -7.08
N ALA A 42 0.44 -4.19 -6.05
CA ALA A 42 1.42 -3.11 -5.88
C ALA A 42 2.85 -3.67 -5.82
N VAL A 43 3.09 -4.71 -5.01
CA VAL A 43 4.40 -5.37 -4.95
C VAL A 43 4.80 -5.92 -6.32
N ALA A 44 3.91 -6.59 -7.05
CA ALA A 44 4.18 -7.16 -8.36
C ALA A 44 4.46 -6.11 -9.45
N VAL A 45 3.80 -4.95 -9.38
CA VAL A 45 3.99 -3.82 -10.29
C VAL A 45 5.33 -3.13 -10.02
N PHE A 46 5.61 -2.77 -8.76
CA PHE A 46 6.83 -2.03 -8.41
C PHE A 46 8.11 -2.90 -8.42
N SER A 47 7.97 -4.23 -8.38
CA SER A 47 9.10 -5.15 -8.54
C SER A 47 9.50 -5.38 -10.01
N SER A 48 8.70 -4.92 -10.98
CA SER A 48 8.99 -5.03 -12.41
C SER A 48 9.14 -3.63 -13.04
N PRO A 49 10.31 -3.28 -13.60
CA PRO A 49 10.52 -1.99 -14.25
C PRO A 49 9.52 -1.71 -15.38
N GLU A 50 9.09 -2.75 -16.10
CA GLU A 50 8.11 -2.66 -17.19
C GLU A 50 6.70 -2.36 -16.66
N ARG A 51 6.25 -3.10 -15.65
CA ARG A 51 4.94 -2.88 -15.04
C ARG A 51 4.87 -1.53 -14.33
N ALA A 52 5.95 -1.12 -13.68
CA ALA A 52 6.06 0.22 -13.10
C ALA A 52 5.91 1.33 -14.16
N ARG A 53 6.53 1.17 -15.34
CA ARG A 53 6.35 2.13 -16.46
C ARG A 53 4.90 2.16 -16.97
N ASN A 54 4.26 1.00 -17.08
CA ASN A 54 2.86 0.91 -17.50
C ASN A 54 1.93 1.56 -16.46
N PHE A 55 2.20 1.38 -15.16
CA PHE A 55 1.49 2.07 -14.09
C PHE A 55 1.60 3.60 -14.19
N LEU A 56 2.81 4.12 -14.47
CA LEU A 56 3.04 5.56 -14.65
C LEU A 56 2.39 6.12 -15.92
N SER A 57 2.06 5.28 -16.89
CA SER A 57 1.39 5.67 -18.13
C SER A 57 -0.14 5.76 -17.99
N PHE A 58 -0.70 5.34 -16.85
CA PHE A 58 -2.13 5.44 -16.58
C PHE A 58 -2.54 6.91 -16.43
N SER A 59 -3.57 7.34 -17.16
CA SER A 59 -3.97 8.76 -17.24
C SER A 59 -4.25 9.42 -15.89
N GLY A 60 -4.78 8.66 -14.92
CA GLY A 60 -5.01 9.18 -13.56
C GLY A 60 -3.72 9.54 -12.82
N ALA A 61 -2.59 8.88 -13.12
CA ALA A 61 -1.30 9.22 -12.52
C ALA A 61 -0.76 10.54 -13.08
N ARG A 62 -1.06 10.83 -14.35
CA ARG A 62 -0.70 12.10 -15.00
C ARG A 62 -1.42 13.28 -14.35
N GLU A 63 -2.72 13.17 -14.11
CA GLU A 63 -3.53 14.21 -13.47
C GLU A 63 -3.08 14.56 -12.04
N LEU A 64 -2.53 13.57 -11.32
CA LEU A 64 -1.89 13.77 -10.01
C LEU A 64 -0.52 14.43 -10.15
N SER A 65 0.28 13.99 -11.13
CA SER A 65 1.64 14.51 -11.35
C SER A 65 1.68 15.98 -11.78
N GLU A 66 0.59 16.47 -12.36
CA GLU A 66 0.44 17.87 -12.79
C GLU A 66 -0.05 18.79 -11.65
N HIS A 67 -0.32 18.25 -10.46
CA HIS A 67 -0.73 19.06 -9.32
C HIS A 67 0.43 19.94 -8.83
N PRO A 68 0.23 21.26 -8.58
CA PRO A 68 1.31 22.17 -8.20
C PRO A 68 2.09 21.73 -6.96
N LYS A 69 1.42 21.10 -5.99
CA LYS A 69 2.08 20.54 -4.79
C LYS A 69 2.97 19.33 -5.12
N ILE A 70 2.56 18.47 -6.06
CA ILE A 70 3.37 17.33 -6.49
C ILE A 70 4.56 17.81 -7.32
N ILE A 71 4.37 18.82 -8.17
CA ILE A 71 5.44 19.48 -8.92
C ILE A 71 6.46 20.09 -7.94
N ALA A 72 5.99 20.86 -6.95
CA ALA A 72 6.87 21.47 -5.95
C ALA A 72 7.69 20.44 -5.17
N LEU A 73 7.10 19.29 -4.81
CA LEU A 73 7.82 18.19 -4.15
C LEU A 73 8.82 17.50 -5.06
N ARG A 74 8.48 17.31 -6.34
CA ARG A 74 9.38 16.70 -7.33
C ARG A 74 10.58 17.60 -7.63
N ASP A 75 10.35 18.91 -7.69
CA ASP A 75 11.39 19.88 -8.00
C ASP A 75 12.23 20.23 -6.77
N ASP A 76 11.87 19.71 -5.59
CA ASP A 76 12.63 19.87 -4.36
C ASP A 76 13.85 18.92 -4.34
N PRO A 77 15.07 19.46 -4.17
CA PRO A 77 16.30 18.67 -4.22
C PRO A 77 16.43 17.72 -3.03
N GLU A 78 15.94 18.07 -1.84
CA GLU A 78 16.03 17.21 -0.66
C GLU A 78 15.04 16.05 -0.74
N ILE A 79 13.83 16.31 -1.25
CA ILE A 79 12.86 15.25 -1.54
C ILE A 79 13.42 14.30 -2.60
N SER A 80 13.99 14.83 -3.67
CA SER A 80 14.63 14.04 -4.73
C SER A 80 15.78 13.19 -4.20
N GLU A 81 16.61 13.76 -3.33
CA GLU A 81 17.70 13.03 -2.68
C GLU A 81 17.17 11.91 -1.78
N MET A 82 16.15 12.18 -0.96
CA MET A 82 15.55 11.17 -0.11
C MET A 82 14.91 10.03 -0.92
N ILE A 83 14.28 10.33 -2.06
CA ILE A 83 13.77 9.31 -2.99
C ILE A 83 14.92 8.48 -3.55
N ALA A 84 15.99 9.12 -4.02
CA ALA A 84 17.16 8.45 -4.58
C ALA A 84 17.84 7.52 -3.54
N GLN A 85 17.88 7.95 -2.28
CA GLN A 85 18.40 7.20 -1.15
C GLN A 85 17.41 6.16 -0.60
N LYS A 86 16.22 6.01 -1.19
CA LYS A 86 15.13 5.11 -0.74
C LYS A 86 14.69 5.37 0.71
N ARG A 87 14.84 6.61 1.18
CA ARG A 87 14.48 7.06 2.53
C ARG A 87 12.99 7.38 2.65
N PHE A 88 12.15 6.42 2.27
CA PHE A 88 10.70 6.62 2.19
C PHE A 88 10.06 6.92 3.54
N LEU A 89 10.59 6.38 4.64
CA LEU A 89 10.09 6.68 5.98
C LEU A 89 10.39 8.13 6.40
N ASP A 90 11.51 8.69 5.95
CA ASP A 90 11.85 10.09 6.21
C ASP A 90 10.96 11.01 5.38
N LEU A 91 10.67 10.66 4.13
CA LEU A 91 9.70 11.37 3.29
C LEU A 91 8.32 11.42 3.94
N LEU A 92 7.83 10.33 4.53
CA LEU A 92 6.52 10.30 5.20
C LEU A 92 6.47 11.19 6.45
N ARG A 93 7.62 11.55 7.02
CA ARG A 93 7.74 12.45 8.17
C ARG A 93 8.09 13.88 7.77
N ASP A 94 8.41 14.11 6.50
CA ASP A 94 8.79 15.42 6.00
C ASP A 94 7.57 16.34 5.98
N GLN A 95 7.72 17.55 6.53
CA GLN A 95 6.62 18.49 6.67
C GLN A 95 6.05 18.90 5.30
N ARG A 96 6.87 18.99 4.25
CA ARG A 96 6.40 19.35 2.91
C ARG A 96 5.50 18.27 2.34
N ILE A 97 5.83 17.00 2.60
CA ILE A 97 5.03 15.85 2.19
C ILE A 97 3.72 15.82 2.98
N ILE A 98 3.77 16.06 4.28
CA ILE A 98 2.58 16.14 5.14
C ILE A 98 1.67 17.28 4.70
N ASP A 99 2.22 18.47 4.43
CA ASP A 99 1.46 19.64 3.99
C ASP A 99 0.83 19.41 2.61
N ALA A 100 1.52 18.73 1.70
CA ALA A 100 0.94 18.32 0.42
C ALA A 100 -0.19 17.29 0.63
N ALA A 101 -0.01 16.30 1.50
CA ALA A 101 -1.04 15.30 1.79
C ALA A 101 -2.29 15.88 2.46
N ASN A 102 -2.11 16.92 3.27
CA ASN A 102 -3.21 17.65 3.91
C ASN A 102 -3.89 18.69 2.99
N ASP A 103 -3.38 18.90 1.77
CA ASP A 103 -3.97 19.81 0.80
C ASP A 103 -5.33 19.24 0.31
N PRO A 104 -6.45 19.97 0.48
CA PRO A 104 -7.76 19.46 0.14
C PRO A 104 -7.94 19.25 -1.37
N ALA A 105 -7.28 20.05 -2.23
CA ALA A 105 -7.37 19.89 -3.67
C ALA A 105 -6.60 18.64 -4.13
N LEU A 106 -5.45 18.36 -3.52
CA LEU A 106 -4.72 17.11 -3.77
C LEU A 106 -5.48 15.91 -3.22
N ALA A 107 -6.02 15.99 -2.00
CA ALA A 107 -6.79 14.91 -1.38
C ALA A 107 -8.01 14.52 -2.22
N GLU A 108 -8.75 15.47 -2.77
CA GLU A 108 -9.88 15.19 -3.66
C GLU A 108 -9.46 14.52 -4.97
N ARG A 109 -8.28 14.86 -5.51
CA ARG A 109 -7.74 14.18 -6.70
C ARG A 109 -7.26 12.77 -6.38
N ILE A 110 -6.60 12.57 -5.23
CA ILE A 110 -6.17 11.25 -4.75
C ILE A 110 -7.38 10.36 -4.51
N LYS A 111 -8.46 10.88 -3.93
CA LYS A 111 -9.71 10.12 -3.75
C LYS A 111 -10.34 9.68 -5.07
N LYS A 112 -10.25 10.51 -6.11
CA LYS A 112 -10.72 10.19 -7.47
C LYS A 112 -9.79 9.24 -8.22
N PHE A 113 -8.55 9.12 -7.77
CA PHE A 113 -7.58 8.22 -8.37
C PHE A 113 -7.93 6.77 -8.03
N ASP A 114 -8.34 6.03 -9.05
CA ASP A 114 -8.62 4.62 -8.94
C ASP A 114 -7.31 3.80 -8.97
N LEU A 115 -6.68 3.68 -7.79
CA LEU A 115 -5.45 2.92 -7.60
C LEU A 115 -5.60 1.47 -8.10
N GLN A 116 -6.75 0.85 -7.85
CA GLN A 116 -6.96 -0.54 -8.23
C GLN A 116 -6.97 -0.68 -9.75
N ARG A 117 -7.67 0.20 -10.47
CA ARG A 117 -7.68 0.21 -11.92
C ARG A 117 -6.31 0.51 -12.52
N ALA A 118 -5.52 1.37 -11.87
CA ALA A 118 -4.15 1.65 -12.30
C ALA A 118 -3.24 0.41 -12.15
N LEU A 119 -3.35 -0.32 -11.02
CA LEU A 119 -2.62 -1.57 -10.80
C LEU A 119 -3.06 -2.67 -11.76
N ASP A 120 -4.38 -2.80 -11.99
CA ASP A 120 -4.93 -3.77 -12.94
C ASP A 120 -4.48 -3.49 -14.38
N TYR A 121 -4.45 -2.21 -14.78
CA TYR A 121 -3.88 -1.77 -16.07
C TYR A 121 -2.40 -2.18 -16.19
N ALA A 122 -1.59 -1.84 -15.19
CA ALA A 122 -0.17 -2.17 -15.18
C ALA A 122 0.13 -3.68 -15.25
N MET A 123 -0.74 -4.50 -14.67
CA MET A 123 -0.64 -5.97 -14.72
C MET A 123 -1.13 -6.56 -16.06
N SER A 124 -2.08 -5.90 -16.75
CA SER A 124 -2.66 -6.38 -18.02
C SER A 124 -1.81 -6.00 -19.24
N SER A 125 -1.09 -4.88 -19.18
CA SER A 125 -0.27 -4.37 -20.28
C SER A 125 1.00 -5.20 -20.57
N SER A 126 1.37 -6.16 -19.71
CA SER A 126 2.49 -7.09 -19.97
C SER A 126 2.11 -8.28 -20.86
N ASN A 127 0.91 -8.26 -21.47
CA ASN A 127 0.36 -9.33 -22.32
C ASN A 127 0.12 -8.86 -23.77
N HIS A 128 0.81 -7.81 -24.23
CA HIS A 128 0.90 -7.47 -25.65
C HIS A 128 2.35 -7.65 -26.11
N GLU A 129 2.72 -8.93 -26.33
CA GLU A 129 3.66 -9.36 -27.37
C GLU A 129 2.89 -10.10 -28.45
#